data_AF-A0A7C1ENE9-F1
#
_entry.id   AF-A0A7C1ENE9-F1
#
_cell.length_a   1.000
_cell.length_b   1.000
_cell.length_c   1.000
_cell.angle_alpha   90.00
_cell.angle_beta   90.00
_cell.angle_gamma   90.00
#
_symmetry.space_group_name_H-M   'P 1'
#
loop_
_entity.id
_entity.type
_entity.pdbx_description
1 polymer ?
#
loop_
_entity_poly.entity_id
_entity_poly.type
_entity_poly.pdbx_seq_one_letter_code
_entity_poly.pdbx_strand_id
1 'polypeptide(L)'
;MNRLRLSQEAGNRLSDHECMVHSHPSTSVTPLWLDLLAQRGLSPQTISHFDLSPRGHGWAYPVHPELDAQRWKAFDSAATPKYLWLPNKPEGVRFYDVDGELGRSIEQANGVLWLANGEADVWALWQGSIFSATCLFDGEAQHLPVWFASELEQLGVARLYLAPDQDNAGLRFATHVCQALSSSDILLTIFQLPFPPGSGGDIGQLLLTVGPSALQTTLLALPQVEISIEEPTGPGDPIYIQLPLPKILPDYHALYEQWCVEVVEAAACRTWNISAPNTRGFSKSFRCPFHDDHHPSAGWNYHIHGIHCFACGPHDTKEVADRLGVQSWEEFKGRHTAQPANARS
;
A
#
# COMPACT_ATOMS: atom_id res chain seq x y z
N MET A 1 38.97 22.97 61.66
CA MET A 1 39.00 24.11 62.62
C MET A 1 39.73 25.29 61.97
N ASN A 2 39.00 26.20 61.33
CA ASN A 2 39.13 27.65 61.54
C ASN A 2 38.07 28.36 60.69
N ARG A 3 37.60 29.47 61.24
CA ARG A 3 36.31 30.12 61.01
C ARG A 3 36.60 31.60 60.69
N LEU A 4 35.63 32.26 60.04
CA LEU A 4 35.41 33.73 59.95
C LEU A 4 36.23 34.44 58.85
N ARG A 5 35.73 35.46 58.13
CA ARG A 5 34.43 36.17 58.11
C ARG A 5 34.35 37.06 56.84
N LEU A 6 33.14 37.19 56.32
CA LEU A 6 32.43 38.38 55.79
C LEU A 6 33.21 39.57 55.22
N SER A 7 32.82 39.97 54.01
CA SER A 7 32.32 41.33 53.75
C SER A 7 31.38 41.36 52.53
N GLN A 8 30.24 42.00 52.73
CA GLN A 8 29.25 42.41 51.72
C GLN A 8 29.77 43.61 50.95
N GLU A 9 29.35 43.78 49.69
CA GLU A 9 29.11 45.10 49.14
C GLU A 9 28.02 45.06 48.06
N ALA A 10 27.14 46.06 48.13
CA ALA A 10 25.95 46.25 47.33
C ALA A 10 26.25 47.04 46.05
N GLY A 11 25.53 46.78 44.97
CA GLY A 11 25.66 47.53 43.71
C GLY A 11 24.42 47.44 42.82
N ASN A 12 23.55 48.43 42.99
CA ASN A 12 22.60 49.05 42.06
C ASN A 12 22.12 48.35 40.77
N ARG A 13 20.77 48.25 40.69
CA ARG A 13 19.85 48.71 39.63
C ARG A 13 20.46 48.98 38.24
N LEU A 14 19.89 48.33 37.22
CA LEU A 14 19.21 48.99 36.10
C LEU A 14 18.18 48.03 35.50
N SER A 15 16.97 48.57 35.33
CA SER A 15 15.79 47.95 34.79
C SER A 15 15.83 48.03 33.26
N ASP A 16 16.06 46.90 32.60
CA ASP A 16 15.80 46.78 31.17
C ASP A 16 14.39 46.23 30.96
N HIS A 17 13.55 47.08 30.38
CA HIS A 17 12.26 46.69 29.83
C HIS A 17 12.50 45.69 28.69
N GLU A 18 12.38 44.39 28.99
CA GLU A 18 12.17 43.37 27.97
C GLU A 18 10.84 43.65 27.27
N CYS A 19 10.96 44.21 26.08
CA CYS A 19 9.89 44.30 25.10
C CYS A 19 9.55 42.85 24.69
N MET A 20 8.54 42.25 25.33
CA MET A 20 7.95 41.00 24.89
C MET A 20 7.33 41.23 23.51
N VAL A 21 8.13 41.00 22.48
CA VAL A 21 7.63 40.79 21.12
C VAL A 21 6.88 39.47 21.17
N HIS A 22 5.56 39.55 21.26
CA HIS A 22 4.68 38.40 21.02
C HIS A 22 4.92 37.93 19.58
N SER A 23 5.82 36.97 19.42
CA SER A 23 6.00 36.22 18.19
C SER A 23 4.68 35.50 17.91
N HIS A 24 3.93 36.04 16.95
CA HIS A 24 2.78 35.35 16.41
C HIS A 24 3.23 33.97 15.92
N PRO A 25 2.55 32.87 16.33
CA PRO A 25 2.89 31.54 15.83
C PRO A 25 2.70 31.56 14.32
N SER A 26 3.81 31.47 13.58
CA SER A 26 3.78 31.27 12.14
C SER A 26 3.14 29.91 11.89
N THR A 27 1.89 29.91 11.46
CA THR A 27 1.19 28.74 10.94
C THR A 27 1.90 28.31 9.66
N SER A 28 2.96 27.52 9.81
CA SER A 28 3.66 26.86 8.72
C SER A 28 2.66 25.98 7.99
N VAL A 29 2.26 26.40 6.79
CA VAL A 29 1.45 25.58 5.89
C VAL A 29 2.33 24.44 5.39
N THR A 30 2.05 23.21 5.82
CA THR A 30 2.72 22.03 5.29
C THR A 30 2.31 21.84 3.82
N PRO A 31 3.27 21.60 2.91
CA PRO A 31 2.95 21.25 1.53
C PRO A 31 2.11 19.97 1.43
N LEU A 32 1.08 19.97 0.58
CA LEU A 32 0.14 18.84 0.39
C LEU A 32 0.83 17.47 0.18
N TRP A 33 1.96 17.42 -0.53
CA TRP A 33 2.66 16.18 -0.81
C TRP A 33 3.31 15.56 0.44
N LEU A 34 3.68 16.38 1.43
CA LEU A 34 4.18 15.92 2.73
C LEU A 34 3.02 15.38 3.57
N ASP A 35 1.87 16.05 3.55
CA ASP A 35 0.67 15.55 4.24
C ASP A 35 0.25 14.19 3.69
N LEU A 36 0.35 13.97 2.38
CA LEU A 36 0.07 12.67 1.75
C LEU A 36 1.06 11.56 2.18
N LEU A 37 2.33 11.88 2.44
CA LEU A 37 3.29 10.92 3.00
C LEU A 37 3.05 10.69 4.49
N ALA A 38 2.69 11.73 5.23
CA ALA A 38 2.33 11.62 6.64
C ALA A 38 1.05 10.78 6.84
N GLN A 39 0.08 10.87 5.91
CA GLN A 39 -1.11 10.00 5.87
C GLN A 39 -0.75 8.52 5.64
N ARG A 40 0.44 8.21 5.11
CA ARG A 40 1.00 6.86 5.03
C ARG A 40 1.80 6.45 6.28
N GLY A 41 1.79 7.28 7.32
CA GLY A 41 2.50 7.01 8.56
C GLY A 41 4.00 7.28 8.51
N LEU A 42 4.49 7.97 7.46
CA LEU A 42 5.92 8.24 7.30
C LEU A 42 6.33 9.52 8.05
N SER A 43 7.36 9.38 8.88
CA SER A 43 8.00 10.48 9.58
C SER A 43 8.90 11.32 8.66
N PRO A 44 9.20 12.58 9.02
CA PRO A 44 10.17 13.40 8.29
C PRO A 44 11.53 12.72 8.12
N GLN A 45 11.96 11.91 9.09
CA GLN A 45 13.20 11.15 9.04
C GLN A 45 13.16 10.10 7.92
N THR A 46 12.07 9.33 7.82
CA THR A 46 11.87 8.35 6.74
C THR A 46 11.80 9.04 5.38
N ILE A 47 11.05 10.13 5.28
CA ILE A 47 10.91 10.92 4.05
C ILE A 47 12.28 11.44 3.60
N SER A 48 13.08 11.95 4.53
CA SER A 48 14.43 12.44 4.25
C SER A 48 15.40 11.32 3.89
N HIS A 49 15.30 10.15 4.54
CA HIS A 49 16.18 9.02 4.28
C HIS A 49 16.01 8.49 2.85
N PHE A 50 14.77 8.32 2.39
CA PHE A 50 14.47 7.86 1.03
C PHE A 50 14.47 8.99 -0.02
N ASP A 51 14.88 10.21 0.35
CA ASP A 51 14.88 11.41 -0.51
C ASP A 51 13.57 11.58 -1.31
N LEU A 52 12.44 11.39 -0.62
CA LEU A 52 11.12 11.49 -1.25
C LEU A 52 10.81 12.96 -1.54
N SER A 53 10.77 13.31 -2.83
CA SER A 53 10.57 14.69 -3.28
C SER A 53 9.39 14.81 -4.25
N PRO A 54 8.63 15.91 -4.22
CA PRO A 54 7.49 16.10 -5.11
C PRO A 54 7.97 16.32 -6.55
N ARG A 55 7.34 15.64 -7.51
CA ARG A 55 7.54 15.85 -8.94
C ARG A 55 6.23 15.67 -9.69
N GLY A 56 5.61 16.78 -10.08
CA GLY A 56 4.29 16.76 -10.70
C GLY A 56 3.23 16.20 -9.74
N HIS A 57 2.53 15.13 -10.16
CA HIS A 57 1.48 14.46 -9.38
C HIS A 57 1.97 13.20 -8.65
N GLY A 58 3.25 13.16 -8.28
CA GLY A 58 3.86 12.00 -7.61
C GLY A 58 5.13 12.37 -6.86
N TRP A 59 5.72 11.37 -6.22
CA TRP A 59 7.02 11.48 -5.56
C TRP A 59 8.10 10.88 -6.44
N ALA A 60 9.20 11.59 -6.63
CA ALA A 60 10.43 11.05 -7.17
C ALA A 60 11.35 10.64 -6.01
N TYR A 61 12.10 9.56 -6.21
CA TYR A 61 13.03 9.03 -5.22
C TYR A 61 14.16 8.21 -5.88
N PRO A 62 15.38 8.22 -5.33
CA PRO A 62 16.49 7.40 -5.80
C PRO A 62 16.24 5.91 -5.53
N VAL A 63 16.95 5.05 -6.26
CA VAL A 63 16.87 3.58 -6.10
C VAL A 63 18.14 2.90 -5.62
N HIS A 64 19.28 3.54 -5.90
CA HIS A 64 20.62 3.07 -5.55
C HIS A 64 21.60 4.25 -5.71
N PRO A 65 22.61 4.43 -4.84
CA PRO A 65 23.48 5.60 -4.86
C PRO A 65 24.37 5.68 -6.11
N GLU A 66 24.69 4.53 -6.72
CA GLU A 66 25.54 4.47 -7.92
C GLU A 66 24.76 4.66 -9.24
N LEU A 67 23.42 4.73 -9.18
CA LEU A 67 22.59 4.85 -10.37
C LEU A 67 22.08 6.27 -10.53
N ASP A 68 22.36 6.90 -11.67
CA ASP A 68 21.75 8.18 -12.08
C ASP A 68 20.34 7.94 -12.64
N ALA A 69 19.47 7.37 -11.81
CA ALA A 69 18.07 7.15 -12.13
C ALA A 69 17.21 7.21 -10.88
N GLN A 70 15.99 7.70 -11.08
CA GLN A 70 14.97 7.80 -10.05
C GLN A 70 13.77 6.96 -10.42
N ARG A 71 13.06 6.52 -9.39
CA ARG A 71 11.68 6.04 -9.50
C ARG A 71 10.74 7.20 -9.25
N TRP A 72 9.55 7.07 -9.81
CA TRP A 72 8.45 7.96 -9.56
C TRP A 72 7.19 7.16 -9.25
N LYS A 73 6.48 7.56 -8.19
CA LYS A 73 5.21 6.96 -7.76
C LYS A 73 4.14 8.03 -7.71
N ALA A 74 3.01 7.80 -8.36
CA ALA A 74 1.88 8.73 -8.32
C ALA A 74 1.36 8.91 -6.87
N PHE A 75 0.85 10.12 -6.59
CA PHE A 75 0.15 10.42 -5.33
C PHE A 75 -1.09 9.52 -5.17
N ASP A 76 -1.88 9.47 -6.24
CA ASP A 76 -3.06 8.64 -6.38
C ASP A 76 -2.67 7.22 -6.83
N SER A 77 -3.06 6.22 -6.05
CA SER A 77 -2.79 4.81 -6.33
C SER A 77 -3.53 4.28 -7.55
N ALA A 78 -4.61 4.94 -7.98
CA ALA A 78 -5.39 4.62 -9.19
C ALA A 78 -4.85 5.30 -10.46
N ALA A 79 -3.86 6.18 -10.34
CA ALA A 79 -3.30 6.88 -11.49
C ALA A 79 -2.63 5.91 -12.49
N THR A 80 -2.74 6.21 -13.77
CA THR A 80 -2.02 5.51 -14.84
C THR A 80 -1.08 6.49 -15.56
N PRO A 81 0.24 6.28 -15.52
CA PRO A 81 0.93 5.19 -14.86
C PRO A 81 1.00 5.39 -13.32
N LYS A 82 0.91 4.29 -12.55
CA LYS A 82 1.11 4.31 -11.09
C LYS A 82 2.58 4.53 -10.73
N TYR A 83 3.47 4.03 -11.58
CA TYR A 83 4.91 4.07 -11.42
C TYR A 83 5.63 4.39 -12.72
N LEU A 84 6.73 5.13 -12.62
CA LEU A 84 7.60 5.46 -13.75
C LEU A 84 9.08 5.37 -13.36
N TRP A 85 9.92 5.20 -14.37
CA TRP A 85 11.35 5.42 -14.27
C TRP A 85 11.71 6.79 -14.83
N LEU A 86 12.69 7.45 -14.22
CA LEU A 86 13.14 8.77 -14.60
C LEU A 86 14.67 8.75 -14.75
N PRO A 87 15.24 8.95 -15.97
CA PRO A 87 14.53 9.02 -17.25
C PRO A 87 14.07 7.64 -17.77
N ASN A 88 14.80 6.56 -17.44
CA ASN A 88 14.54 5.19 -17.89
C ASN A 88 14.99 4.18 -16.83
N LYS A 89 14.53 2.93 -16.90
CA LYS A 89 15.00 1.84 -16.03
C LYS A 89 16.48 1.56 -16.32
N PRO A 90 17.39 1.69 -15.33
CA PRO A 90 18.79 1.31 -15.52
C PRO A 90 18.92 -0.18 -15.84
N GLU A 91 19.91 -0.51 -16.67
CA GLU A 91 20.28 -1.90 -16.87
C GLU A 91 20.89 -2.48 -15.59
N GLY A 92 20.59 -3.73 -15.28
CA GLY A 92 21.18 -4.43 -14.14
C GLY A 92 20.63 -4.03 -12.77
N VAL A 93 19.69 -3.07 -12.67
CA VAL A 93 19.01 -2.79 -11.40
C VAL A 93 18.15 -3.98 -10.99
N ARG A 94 18.42 -4.53 -9.80
CA ARG A 94 17.79 -5.77 -9.30
C ARG A 94 16.77 -5.49 -8.21
N PHE A 95 17.27 -5.03 -7.07
CA PHE A 95 16.51 -4.77 -5.85
C PHE A 95 16.47 -3.27 -5.56
N TYR A 96 15.45 -2.84 -4.81
CA TYR A 96 15.40 -1.51 -4.23
C TYR A 96 16.37 -1.42 -3.05
N ASP A 97 17.47 -0.69 -3.23
CA ASP A 97 18.56 -0.56 -2.25
C ASP A 97 19.09 0.89 -2.27
N VAL A 98 18.34 1.78 -1.63
CA VAL A 98 18.55 3.23 -1.71
C VAL A 98 19.93 3.66 -1.20
N ASP A 99 20.51 2.90 -0.27
CA ASP A 99 21.81 3.18 0.35
C ASP A 99 22.97 2.42 -0.30
N GLY A 100 22.69 1.39 -1.11
CA GLY A 100 23.72 0.45 -1.58
C GLY A 100 24.29 -0.42 -0.46
N GLU A 101 23.58 -0.55 0.66
CA GLU A 101 24.01 -1.25 1.88
C GLU A 101 23.12 -2.46 2.22
N LEU A 102 22.26 -2.93 1.30
CA LEU A 102 21.32 -4.03 1.58
C LEU A 102 22.02 -5.28 2.14
N GLY A 103 23.16 -5.68 1.57
CA GLY A 103 23.93 -6.83 2.04
C GLY A 103 24.41 -6.68 3.49
N ARG A 104 24.84 -5.46 3.87
CA ARG A 104 25.24 -5.15 5.25
C ARG A 104 24.05 -5.19 6.21
N SER A 105 22.90 -4.66 5.79
CA SER A 105 21.66 -4.71 6.59
C SER A 105 21.21 -6.16 6.82
N ILE A 106 21.32 -7.02 5.81
CA ILE A 106 21.03 -8.46 5.92
C ILE A 106 21.99 -9.15 6.89
N GLU A 107 23.30 -8.86 6.79
CA GLU A 107 24.31 -9.38 7.72
C GLU A 107 24.00 -9.00 9.18
N GLN A 108 23.69 -7.72 9.43
CA GLN A 108 23.30 -7.22 10.76
C GLN A 108 22.02 -7.87 11.29
N ALA A 109 21.11 -8.25 10.38
CA ALA A 109 19.89 -9.00 10.69
C ALA A 109 20.11 -10.53 10.78
N ASN A 110 21.36 -10.99 10.82
CA ASN A 110 21.72 -12.42 10.86
C ASN A 110 21.09 -13.21 9.69
N GLY A 111 21.24 -12.68 8.46
CA GLY A 111 20.77 -13.30 7.23
C GLY A 111 19.26 -13.21 7.01
N VAL A 112 18.54 -12.38 7.76
CA VAL A 112 17.10 -12.17 7.57
C VAL A 112 16.84 -11.01 6.61
N LEU A 113 16.07 -11.27 5.56
CA LEU A 113 15.59 -10.25 4.62
C LEU A 113 14.06 -10.24 4.59
N TRP A 114 13.46 -9.06 4.65
CA TRP A 114 12.06 -8.84 4.28
C TRP A 114 11.95 -8.50 2.79
N LEU A 115 11.18 -9.29 2.05
CA LEU A 115 10.79 -8.97 0.68
C LEU A 115 9.39 -8.36 0.71
N ALA A 116 9.31 -7.08 0.38
CA ALA A 116 8.06 -6.35 0.29
C ALA A 116 7.49 -6.37 -1.14
N ASN A 117 6.18 -6.16 -1.27
CA ASN A 117 5.49 -6.14 -2.56
C ASN A 117 5.86 -4.93 -3.42
N GLY A 118 6.20 -3.80 -2.78
CA GLY A 118 6.65 -2.59 -3.47
C GLY A 118 7.41 -1.61 -2.58
N GLU A 119 7.90 -0.53 -3.19
CA GLU A 119 8.81 0.42 -2.53
C GLU A 119 8.16 1.11 -1.32
N ALA A 120 6.85 1.33 -1.36
CA ALA A 120 6.13 1.96 -0.25
C ALA A 120 6.12 1.11 1.02
N ASP A 121 6.05 -0.20 0.90
CA ASP A 121 6.14 -1.12 2.03
C ASP A 121 7.57 -1.20 2.57
N VAL A 122 8.59 -1.05 1.72
CA VAL A 122 9.98 -0.90 2.19
C VAL A 122 10.12 0.36 3.06
N TRP A 123 9.49 1.48 2.67
CA TRP A 123 9.47 2.68 3.51
C TRP A 123 8.74 2.44 4.84
N ALA A 124 7.66 1.68 4.83
CA ALA A 124 6.92 1.32 6.04
C ALA A 124 7.72 0.41 6.98
N LEU A 125 8.42 -0.58 6.42
CA LEU A 125 9.33 -1.46 7.16
C LEU A 125 10.48 -0.66 7.80
N TRP A 126 11.10 0.25 7.04
CA TRP A 126 12.14 1.13 7.58
C TRP A 126 11.60 2.03 8.70
N GLN A 127 10.41 2.60 8.52
CA GLN A 127 9.71 3.37 9.55
C GLN A 127 9.51 2.55 10.84
N GLY A 128 9.26 1.24 10.71
CA GLY A 128 9.19 0.26 11.80
C GLY A 128 10.53 -0.31 12.27
N SER A 129 11.66 0.32 11.90
CA SER A 129 13.02 -0.10 12.26
C SER A 129 13.45 -1.47 11.70
N ILE A 130 12.88 -1.88 10.57
CA ILE A 130 13.29 -3.07 9.82
C ILE A 130 14.11 -2.61 8.62
N PHE A 131 15.43 -2.65 8.74
CA PHE A 131 16.36 -2.12 7.73
C PHE A 131 16.82 -3.15 6.69
N SER A 132 16.74 -4.44 7.00
CA SER A 132 16.96 -5.52 6.03
C SER A 132 15.67 -5.79 5.24
N ALA A 133 15.29 -4.84 4.40
CA ALA A 133 14.08 -4.90 3.60
C ALA A 133 14.35 -4.42 2.16
N THR A 134 13.71 -5.07 1.19
CA THR A 134 13.77 -4.65 -0.22
C THR A 134 12.51 -5.07 -0.98
N CYS A 135 12.40 -4.68 -2.25
CA CYS A 135 11.38 -5.14 -3.19
C CYS A 135 11.96 -5.24 -4.61
N LEU A 136 11.19 -5.86 -5.50
CA LEU A 136 11.46 -5.85 -6.94
C LEU A 136 10.79 -4.65 -7.62
N PHE A 137 11.37 -4.14 -8.71
CA PHE A 137 10.80 -2.99 -9.44
C PHE A 137 9.67 -3.35 -10.41
N ASP A 138 9.57 -4.63 -10.76
CA ASP A 138 8.53 -5.13 -11.66
C ASP A 138 7.26 -5.55 -10.90
N GLY A 139 7.19 -5.23 -9.59
CA GLY A 139 6.09 -5.54 -8.69
C GLY A 139 5.84 -7.05 -8.61
N GLU A 140 4.56 -7.41 -8.49
CA GLU A 140 4.08 -8.79 -8.53
C GLU A 140 4.05 -9.33 -9.96
N ALA A 141 5.20 -9.31 -10.61
CA ALA A 141 5.38 -9.79 -11.96
C ALA A 141 4.93 -11.26 -12.07
N GLN A 142 4.41 -11.62 -13.25
CA GLN A 142 4.01 -13.00 -13.55
C GLN A 142 5.18 -14.00 -13.44
N HIS A 143 6.42 -13.53 -13.53
CA HIS A 143 7.61 -14.36 -13.37
C HIS A 143 8.67 -13.62 -12.58
N LEU A 144 9.31 -14.31 -11.64
CA LEU A 144 10.51 -13.81 -10.99
C LEU A 144 11.71 -13.92 -11.95
N PRO A 145 12.64 -12.96 -11.92
CA PRO A 145 13.84 -13.04 -12.73
C PRO A 145 14.70 -14.25 -12.37
N VAL A 146 15.35 -14.86 -13.35
CA VAL A 146 16.22 -16.04 -13.16
C VAL A 146 17.38 -15.81 -12.19
N TRP A 147 17.79 -14.55 -12.00
CA TRP A 147 18.86 -14.18 -11.06
C TRP A 147 18.38 -14.10 -9.61
N PHE A 148 17.06 -14.13 -9.35
CA PHE A 148 16.46 -13.79 -8.05
C PHE A 148 17.04 -14.62 -6.91
N ALA A 149 16.96 -15.95 -6.99
CA ALA A 149 17.43 -16.83 -5.90
C ALA A 149 18.94 -16.72 -5.70
N SER A 150 19.73 -16.79 -6.78
CA SER A 150 21.19 -16.68 -6.69
C SER A 150 21.68 -15.35 -6.13
N GLU A 151 20.93 -14.27 -6.37
CA GLU A 151 21.28 -12.95 -5.83
C GLU A 151 21.03 -12.88 -4.33
N LEU A 152 19.93 -13.46 -3.86
CA LEU A 152 19.65 -13.53 -2.42
C LEU A 152 20.73 -14.33 -1.69
N GLU A 153 21.19 -15.44 -2.28
CA GLU A 153 22.31 -16.23 -1.74
C GLU A 153 23.61 -15.41 -1.70
N GLN A 154 23.92 -14.65 -2.76
CA GLN A 154 25.10 -13.77 -2.80
C GLN A 154 25.05 -12.65 -1.75
N LEU A 155 23.84 -12.14 -1.46
CA LEU A 155 23.61 -11.16 -0.40
C LEU A 155 23.68 -11.76 1.02
N GLY A 156 23.85 -13.09 1.15
CA GLY A 156 23.93 -13.77 2.44
C GLY A 156 22.58 -13.99 3.11
N VAL A 157 21.49 -14.01 2.35
CA VAL A 157 20.15 -14.30 2.89
C VAL A 157 20.08 -15.78 3.30
N ALA A 158 19.74 -16.01 4.57
CA ALA A 158 19.44 -17.33 5.11
C ALA A 158 17.93 -17.53 5.36
N ARG A 159 17.21 -16.43 5.63
CA ARG A 159 15.76 -16.42 5.83
C ARG A 159 15.13 -15.29 5.04
N LEU A 160 14.13 -15.62 4.23
CA LEU A 160 13.33 -14.63 3.50
C LEU A 160 11.94 -14.54 4.14
N TYR A 161 11.57 -13.35 4.56
CA TYR A 161 10.26 -13.04 5.13
C TYR A 161 9.41 -12.31 4.11
N LEU A 162 8.16 -12.74 3.94
CA LEU A 162 7.19 -12.16 3.01
C LEU A 162 5.85 -12.00 3.72
N ALA A 163 5.20 -10.85 3.57
CA ALA A 163 3.82 -10.63 4.01
C ALA A 163 3.04 -10.07 2.82
N PRO A 164 2.54 -10.94 1.93
CA PRO A 164 1.95 -10.51 0.67
C PRO A 164 0.60 -9.80 0.92
N ASP A 165 0.24 -8.92 0.00
CA ASP A 165 -1.05 -8.25 -0.01
C ASP A 165 -2.19 -9.28 0.08
N GLN A 166 -3.24 -8.93 0.81
CA GLN A 166 -4.41 -9.81 0.96
C GLN A 166 -5.28 -9.80 -0.30
N ASP A 167 -4.73 -10.19 -1.44
CA ASP A 167 -5.44 -10.36 -2.72
C ASP A 167 -4.85 -11.50 -3.59
N ASN A 168 -5.42 -11.71 -4.78
CA ASN A 168 -4.98 -12.76 -5.68
C ASN A 168 -3.58 -12.53 -6.25
N ALA A 169 -3.14 -11.28 -6.32
CA ALA A 169 -1.87 -10.90 -6.92
C ALA A 169 -0.73 -11.14 -5.91
N GLY A 170 -0.94 -10.80 -4.63
CA GLY A 170 -0.06 -11.18 -3.53
C GLY A 170 0.11 -12.68 -3.38
N LEU A 171 -0.97 -13.47 -3.50
CA LEU A 171 -0.86 -14.94 -3.44
C LEU A 171 -0.05 -15.52 -4.60
N ARG A 172 -0.22 -15.00 -5.83
CA ARG A 172 0.58 -15.41 -6.98
C ARG A 172 2.06 -15.07 -6.77
N PHE A 173 2.34 -13.87 -6.29
CA PHE A 173 3.70 -13.43 -6.00
C PHE A 173 4.37 -14.36 -4.98
N ALA A 174 3.69 -14.65 -3.87
CA ALA A 174 4.20 -15.57 -2.85
C ALA A 174 4.46 -16.99 -3.40
N THR A 175 3.58 -17.47 -4.28
CA THR A 175 3.77 -18.76 -4.97
C THR A 175 5.02 -18.75 -5.85
N HIS A 176 5.22 -17.70 -6.64
CA HIS A 176 6.42 -17.58 -7.48
C HIS A 176 7.71 -17.50 -6.66
N VAL A 177 7.69 -16.78 -5.53
CA VAL A 177 8.84 -16.73 -4.59
C VAL A 177 9.15 -18.12 -4.07
N CYS A 178 8.13 -18.87 -3.64
CA CYS A 178 8.31 -20.24 -3.17
C CYS A 178 8.90 -21.15 -4.25
N GLN A 179 8.42 -21.05 -5.49
CA GLN A 179 8.95 -21.81 -6.63
C GLN A 179 10.42 -21.43 -6.94
N ALA A 180 10.74 -20.13 -6.95
CA ALA A 180 12.09 -19.66 -7.25
C ALA A 180 13.12 -20.09 -6.19
N LEU A 181 12.69 -20.29 -4.94
CA LEU A 181 13.55 -20.73 -3.84
C LEU A 181 13.53 -22.24 -3.61
N SER A 182 12.79 -23.01 -4.41
CA SER A 182 12.63 -24.46 -4.22
C SER A 182 13.95 -25.25 -4.26
N SER A 183 14.98 -24.72 -4.94
CA SER A 183 16.30 -25.32 -5.04
C SER A 183 17.38 -24.61 -4.21
N SER A 184 17.03 -23.64 -3.37
CA SER A 184 17.98 -22.93 -2.52
C SER A 184 17.87 -23.38 -1.06
N ASP A 185 18.92 -23.07 -0.28
CA ASP A 185 18.93 -23.32 1.18
C ASP A 185 18.23 -22.18 1.97
N ILE A 186 17.58 -21.24 1.28
CA ILE A 186 16.93 -20.09 1.90
C ILE A 186 15.59 -20.52 2.51
N LEU A 187 15.44 -20.29 3.81
CA LEU A 187 14.19 -20.56 4.51
C LEU A 187 13.18 -19.44 4.25
N LEU A 188 12.13 -19.74 3.48
CA LEU A 188 11.02 -18.83 3.24
C LEU A 188 10.00 -18.91 4.38
N THR A 189 9.61 -17.76 4.94
CA THR A 189 8.48 -17.64 5.87
C THR A 189 7.48 -16.63 5.32
N ILE A 190 6.24 -17.05 5.16
CA ILE A 190 5.15 -16.23 4.62
C ILE A 190 4.18 -15.92 5.76
N PHE A 191 3.95 -14.64 6.01
CA PHE A 191 3.06 -14.16 7.07
C PHE A 191 1.71 -13.74 6.49
N GLN A 192 0.64 -14.04 7.21
CA GLN A 192 -0.70 -13.60 6.88
C GLN A 192 -0.99 -12.24 7.53
N LEU A 193 -1.17 -11.21 6.72
CA LEU A 193 -1.60 -9.90 7.21
C LEU A 193 -3.02 -9.99 7.82
N PRO A 194 -3.33 -9.20 8.88
CA PRO A 194 -4.58 -9.30 9.62
C PRO A 194 -5.74 -8.56 8.92
N PHE A 195 -5.80 -8.61 7.60
CA PHE A 195 -6.84 -7.97 6.79
C PHE A 195 -7.72 -9.02 6.10
N PRO A 196 -8.99 -8.71 5.82
CA PRO A 196 -9.85 -9.62 5.09
C PRO A 196 -9.25 -10.01 3.72
N PRO A 197 -9.39 -11.27 3.28
CA PRO A 197 -9.00 -11.66 1.92
C PRO A 197 -9.73 -10.81 0.87
N GLY A 198 -8.99 -10.35 -0.14
CA GLY A 198 -9.46 -9.46 -1.19
C GLY A 198 -9.50 -7.97 -0.82
N SER A 199 -9.04 -7.59 0.38
CA SER A 199 -9.03 -6.18 0.81
C SER A 199 -7.89 -5.36 0.20
N GLY A 200 -6.84 -6.02 -0.30
CA GLY A 200 -5.60 -5.33 -0.72
C GLY A 200 -4.85 -4.69 0.44
N GLY A 201 -5.11 -5.10 1.68
CA GLY A 201 -4.36 -4.62 2.84
C GLY A 201 -2.89 -5.05 2.76
N ASP A 202 -2.00 -4.08 2.96
CA ASP A 202 -0.54 -4.18 2.81
C ASP A 202 0.20 -3.86 4.13
N ILE A 203 1.54 -3.86 4.10
CA ILE A 203 2.37 -3.54 5.27
C ILE A 203 2.20 -2.06 5.65
N GLY A 204 2.04 -1.16 4.68
CA GLY A 204 1.71 0.25 4.92
C GLY A 204 0.43 0.43 5.75
N GLN A 205 -0.64 -0.29 5.44
CA GLN A 205 -1.89 -0.27 6.20
C GLN A 205 -1.71 -0.86 7.60
N LEU A 206 -0.86 -1.89 7.74
CA LEU A 206 -0.53 -2.45 9.05
C LEU A 206 0.23 -1.43 9.91
N LEU A 207 1.21 -0.72 9.33
CA LEU A 207 1.94 0.37 9.99
C LEU A 207 0.98 1.42 10.54
N LEU A 208 -0.02 1.85 9.76
CA LEU A 208 -1.03 2.81 10.22
C LEU A 208 -1.88 2.27 11.37
N THR A 209 -2.11 0.97 11.40
CA THR A 209 -2.94 0.31 12.41
C THR A 209 -2.23 0.17 13.76
N VAL A 210 -0.95 -0.24 13.74
CA VAL A 210 -0.21 -0.56 14.99
C VAL A 210 0.82 0.48 15.39
N GLY A 211 1.20 1.36 14.46
CA GLY A 211 2.23 2.37 14.63
C GLY A 211 3.66 1.84 14.46
N PRO A 212 4.64 2.75 14.23
CA PRO A 212 6.02 2.38 13.93
C PRO A 212 6.68 1.45 14.97
N SER A 213 6.53 1.78 16.26
CA SER A 213 7.22 1.06 17.34
C SER A 213 6.71 -0.37 17.55
N ALA A 214 5.51 -0.69 17.07
CA ALA A 214 4.92 -2.02 17.23
C ALA A 214 5.04 -2.88 15.97
N LEU A 215 5.27 -2.27 14.79
CA LEU A 215 5.19 -2.94 13.49
C LEU A 215 6.01 -4.23 13.43
N GLN A 216 7.29 -4.18 13.83
CA GLN A 216 8.18 -5.35 13.78
C GLN A 216 7.68 -6.50 14.66
N THR A 217 7.32 -6.20 15.91
CA THR A 217 6.79 -7.20 16.84
C THR A 217 5.48 -7.77 16.33
N THR A 218 4.60 -6.95 15.75
CA THR A 218 3.33 -7.40 15.17
C THR A 218 3.58 -8.32 13.98
N LEU A 219 4.41 -7.93 13.02
CA LEU A 219 4.74 -8.71 11.83
C LEU A 219 5.26 -10.10 12.18
N LEU A 220 6.19 -10.19 13.13
CA LEU A 220 6.77 -11.46 13.57
C LEU A 220 5.80 -12.34 14.37
N ALA A 221 4.72 -11.75 14.90
CA ALA A 221 3.67 -12.47 15.62
C ALA A 221 2.50 -12.89 14.72
N LEU A 222 2.51 -12.53 13.43
CA LEU A 222 1.45 -12.91 12.50
C LEU A 222 1.42 -14.43 12.28
N PRO A 223 0.24 -15.00 12.01
CA PRO A 223 0.13 -16.38 11.55
C PRO A 223 0.99 -16.61 10.30
N GLN A 224 1.64 -17.77 10.23
CA GLN A 224 2.39 -18.18 9.05
C GLN A 224 1.49 -18.97 8.10
N VAL A 225 1.72 -18.82 6.80
CA VAL A 225 1.02 -19.52 5.73
C VAL A 225 1.96 -20.50 5.08
N GLU A 226 1.50 -21.74 4.93
CA GLU A 226 2.16 -22.74 4.09
C GLU A 226 1.57 -22.68 2.69
N ILE A 227 2.43 -22.54 1.67
CA ILE A 227 2.05 -22.68 0.27
C ILE A 227 2.51 -24.06 -0.19
N SER A 228 1.56 -24.91 -0.59
CA SER A 228 1.87 -26.20 -1.20
C SER A 228 2.23 -26.00 -2.68
N ILE A 229 3.45 -26.36 -3.05
CA ILE A 229 3.86 -26.51 -4.45
C ILE A 229 3.70 -27.99 -4.81
N GLU A 230 2.77 -28.33 -5.69
CA GLU A 230 2.77 -29.67 -6.28
C GLU A 230 3.88 -29.76 -7.34
N GLU A 231 4.74 -30.78 -7.27
CA GLU A 231 5.77 -31.03 -8.28
C GLU A 231 5.12 -31.35 -9.64
N PRO A 232 5.54 -30.71 -10.74
CA PRO A 232 5.01 -31.01 -12.06
C PRO A 232 5.41 -32.42 -12.48
N THR A 233 4.43 -33.32 -12.53
CA THR A 233 4.62 -34.70 -13.00
C THR A 233 4.65 -34.75 -14.54
N GLY A 234 5.78 -34.36 -15.14
CA GLY A 234 6.13 -34.71 -16.53
C GLY A 234 6.62 -33.55 -17.44
N PRO A 235 7.24 -33.86 -18.60
CA PRO A 235 7.77 -32.88 -19.55
C PRO A 235 6.68 -32.33 -20.49
N GLY A 236 5.64 -31.75 -19.90
CA GLY A 236 4.64 -30.93 -20.57
C GLY A 236 4.38 -29.70 -19.69
N ASP A 237 4.01 -28.58 -20.31
CA ASP A 237 3.68 -27.33 -19.60
C ASP A 237 2.91 -27.60 -18.30
N PRO A 238 3.23 -26.89 -17.20
CA PRO A 238 2.72 -27.22 -15.87
C PRO A 238 1.19 -27.32 -15.89
N ILE A 239 0.71 -28.54 -15.69
CA ILE A 239 -0.71 -28.82 -15.50
C ILE A 239 -1.05 -28.32 -14.10
N TYR A 240 -1.73 -27.17 -14.04
CA TYR A 240 -2.31 -26.62 -12.82
C TYR A 240 -3.38 -27.59 -12.30
N ILE A 241 -3.03 -28.42 -11.32
CA ILE A 241 -4.01 -29.18 -10.56
C ILE A 241 -4.43 -28.29 -9.38
N GLN A 242 -5.62 -27.69 -9.50
CA GLN A 242 -6.31 -27.13 -8.35
C GLN A 242 -6.66 -28.27 -7.38
N LEU A 243 -6.01 -28.31 -6.20
CA LEU A 243 -6.62 -28.91 -5.01
C LEU A 243 -8.03 -28.30 -4.85
N PRO A 244 -9.05 -29.08 -4.42
CA PRO A 244 -10.43 -28.66 -4.51
C PRO A 244 -10.61 -27.35 -3.75
N LEU A 245 -10.76 -26.26 -4.52
CA LEU A 245 -11.15 -24.98 -3.98
C LEU A 245 -12.41 -25.19 -3.15
N PRO A 246 -12.59 -24.48 -2.02
CA PRO A 246 -13.94 -24.16 -1.59
C PRO A 246 -14.60 -23.51 -2.82
N LYS A 247 -15.54 -24.25 -3.43
CA LYS A 247 -16.24 -23.99 -4.70
C LYS A 247 -15.93 -22.61 -5.27
N ILE A 248 -15.20 -22.60 -6.39
CA ILE A 248 -14.94 -21.46 -7.28
C ILE A 248 -16.12 -20.48 -7.21
N LEU A 249 -15.92 -19.42 -6.43
CA LEU A 249 -16.72 -18.22 -6.57
C LEU A 249 -16.39 -17.67 -7.97
N PRO A 250 -17.37 -17.23 -8.76
CA PRO A 250 -17.09 -16.44 -9.97
C PRO A 250 -16.07 -15.36 -9.59
N ASP A 251 -15.09 -15.11 -10.47
CA ASP A 251 -14.04 -14.09 -10.31
C ASP A 251 -14.57 -12.93 -9.43
N TYR A 252 -14.13 -12.88 -8.17
CA TYR A 252 -14.76 -12.06 -7.14
C TYR A 252 -14.82 -10.60 -7.58
N HIS A 253 -13.81 -10.15 -8.32
CA HIS A 253 -13.76 -8.83 -8.90
C HIS A 253 -14.77 -8.68 -10.04
N ALA A 254 -14.86 -9.62 -10.97
CA ALA A 254 -15.87 -9.60 -12.02
C ALA A 254 -17.31 -9.67 -11.47
N LEU A 255 -17.55 -10.44 -10.41
CA LEU A 255 -18.85 -10.55 -9.76
C LEU A 255 -19.20 -9.28 -8.99
N TYR A 256 -18.21 -8.64 -8.37
CA TYR A 256 -18.37 -7.34 -7.71
C TYR A 256 -18.65 -6.25 -8.74
N GLU A 257 -17.87 -6.19 -9.82
CA GLU A 257 -18.08 -5.28 -10.95
C GLU A 257 -19.47 -5.48 -11.57
N GLN A 258 -19.88 -6.74 -11.75
CA GLN A 258 -21.22 -7.07 -12.24
C GLN A 258 -22.30 -6.55 -11.30
N TRP A 259 -22.15 -6.71 -9.99
CA TRP A 259 -23.07 -6.12 -9.00
C TRP A 259 -23.09 -4.59 -9.09
N CYS A 260 -21.92 -3.96 -9.16
CA CYS A 260 -21.78 -2.51 -9.30
C CYS A 260 -22.55 -1.99 -10.52
N VAL A 261 -22.37 -2.61 -11.69
CA VAL A 261 -22.97 -2.17 -12.96
C VAL A 261 -24.45 -2.55 -13.05
N GLU A 262 -24.79 -3.82 -12.84
CA GLU A 262 -26.14 -4.34 -13.12
C GLU A 262 -27.16 -3.98 -12.04
N VAL A 263 -26.70 -3.82 -10.79
CA VAL A 263 -27.59 -3.52 -9.66
C VAL A 263 -27.50 -2.05 -9.29
N VAL A 264 -26.32 -1.59 -8.88
CA VAL A 264 -26.17 -0.29 -8.23
C VAL A 264 -26.23 0.85 -9.24
N GLU A 265 -25.38 0.82 -10.28
CA GLU A 265 -25.35 1.84 -11.32
C GLU A 265 -26.65 1.87 -12.12
N ALA A 266 -27.18 0.71 -12.50
CA ALA A 266 -28.46 0.64 -13.20
C ALA A 266 -29.60 1.26 -12.38
N ALA A 267 -29.62 1.06 -11.06
CA ALA A 267 -30.59 1.71 -10.18
C ALA A 267 -30.32 3.21 -10.01
N ALA A 268 -29.06 3.61 -9.85
CA ALA A 268 -28.66 5.01 -9.74
C ALA A 268 -29.05 5.80 -11.00
N CYS A 269 -28.86 5.22 -12.19
CA CYS A 269 -29.29 5.79 -13.47
C CYS A 269 -30.81 5.99 -13.53
N ARG A 270 -31.60 5.03 -13.06
CA ARG A 270 -33.07 5.13 -13.03
C ARG A 270 -33.58 6.14 -12.00
N THR A 271 -32.98 6.16 -10.80
CA THR A 271 -33.47 6.95 -9.66
C THR A 271 -32.98 8.39 -9.70
N TRP A 272 -31.74 8.62 -10.11
CA TRP A 272 -31.09 9.94 -10.07
C TRP A 272 -30.82 10.53 -11.45
N ASN A 273 -31.23 9.82 -12.52
CA ASN A 273 -31.10 10.27 -13.90
C ASN A 273 -29.65 10.64 -14.28
N ILE A 274 -28.71 9.77 -13.86
CA ILE A 274 -27.28 9.93 -14.10
C ILE A 274 -27.02 9.87 -15.61
N SER A 275 -26.29 10.87 -16.13
CA SER A 275 -25.89 10.90 -17.53
C SER A 275 -24.67 10.04 -17.78
N ALA A 276 -24.51 9.57 -19.02
CA ALA A 276 -23.29 8.91 -19.52
C ALA A 276 -21.97 9.62 -19.10
N PRO A 277 -20.86 8.87 -18.98
CA PRO A 277 -19.58 9.42 -18.56
C PRO A 277 -19.03 10.45 -19.54
N ASN A 278 -18.40 11.49 -19.01
CA ASN A 278 -17.55 12.40 -19.76
C ASN A 278 -16.14 11.82 -19.94
N THR A 279 -15.22 12.58 -20.54
CA THR A 279 -13.83 12.16 -20.79
C THR A 279 -13.00 11.89 -19.53
N ARG A 280 -13.51 12.24 -18.34
CA ARG A 280 -12.88 11.99 -17.04
C ARG A 280 -13.58 10.87 -16.24
N GLY A 281 -14.54 10.16 -16.86
CA GLY A 281 -15.27 9.08 -16.20
C GLY A 281 -16.35 9.55 -15.22
N PHE A 282 -16.82 10.81 -15.33
CA PHE A 282 -17.88 11.35 -14.47
C PHE A 282 -19.16 11.65 -15.24
N SER A 283 -20.31 11.51 -14.58
CA SER A 283 -21.57 12.06 -15.08
C SER A 283 -21.59 13.60 -15.04
N LYS A 284 -22.61 14.20 -15.64
CA LYS A 284 -23.02 15.57 -15.31
C LYS A 284 -23.43 15.65 -13.84
N SER A 285 -23.27 16.82 -13.24
CA SER A 285 -23.65 17.03 -11.85
C SER A 285 -25.15 16.89 -11.64
N PHE A 286 -25.53 16.27 -10.54
CA PHE A 286 -26.90 16.11 -10.05
C PHE A 286 -26.97 16.44 -8.55
N ARG A 287 -28.18 16.52 -8.01
CA ARG A 287 -28.40 16.81 -6.59
C ARG A 287 -27.95 15.64 -5.74
N CYS A 288 -27.14 15.91 -4.73
CA CYS A 288 -26.61 14.87 -3.86
C CYS A 288 -27.75 14.18 -3.09
N PRO A 289 -27.83 12.84 -3.11
CA PRO A 289 -28.85 12.12 -2.36
C PRO A 289 -28.52 11.94 -0.87
N PHE A 290 -27.32 12.32 -0.43
CA PHE A 290 -26.81 12.12 0.94
C PHE A 290 -26.92 13.35 1.85
N HIS A 291 -27.35 14.50 1.32
CA HIS A 291 -27.71 15.67 2.12
C HIS A 291 -28.89 16.40 1.47
N ASP A 292 -29.46 17.37 2.17
CA ASP A 292 -30.48 18.25 1.60
C ASP A 292 -29.84 19.22 0.61
N ASP A 293 -29.96 18.89 -0.68
CA ASP A 293 -29.27 19.59 -1.75
C ASP A 293 -30.22 20.35 -2.67
N HIS A 294 -30.10 21.67 -2.68
CA HIS A 294 -30.90 22.55 -3.53
C HIS A 294 -30.29 22.75 -4.93
N HIS A 295 -28.99 22.49 -5.11
CA HIS A 295 -28.26 22.73 -6.36
C HIS A 295 -27.35 21.56 -6.73
N PRO A 296 -27.25 21.12 -7.99
CA PRO A 296 -26.41 19.98 -8.36
C PRO A 296 -24.96 20.07 -7.82
N SER A 297 -24.63 19.23 -6.83
CA SER A 297 -23.34 19.23 -6.13
C SER A 297 -22.61 17.88 -6.18
N ALA A 298 -23.22 16.87 -6.79
CA ALA A 298 -22.70 15.51 -6.86
C ALA A 298 -22.50 15.06 -8.32
N GLY A 299 -21.49 14.23 -8.58
CA GLY A 299 -21.28 13.53 -9.84
C GLY A 299 -21.09 12.04 -9.61
N TRP A 300 -21.56 11.21 -10.53
CA TRP A 300 -21.32 9.77 -10.50
C TRP A 300 -19.92 9.51 -11.06
N ASN A 301 -19.13 8.73 -10.34
CA ASN A 301 -17.82 8.29 -10.78
C ASN A 301 -17.92 6.84 -11.26
N TYR A 302 -17.78 6.64 -12.57
CA TYR A 302 -17.89 5.34 -13.22
C TYR A 302 -16.71 4.41 -12.95
N HIS A 303 -15.60 4.91 -12.39
CA HIS A 303 -14.44 4.08 -12.02
C HIS A 303 -14.59 3.38 -10.67
N ILE A 304 -15.39 3.96 -9.77
CA ILE A 304 -15.62 3.42 -8.42
C ILE A 304 -17.08 3.07 -8.18
N HIS A 305 -17.93 3.16 -9.22
CA HIS A 305 -19.39 3.00 -9.17
C HIS A 305 -20.02 3.68 -7.94
N GLY A 306 -19.68 4.95 -7.74
CA GLY A 306 -20.01 5.70 -6.52
C GLY A 306 -20.29 7.16 -6.81
N ILE A 307 -20.55 7.93 -5.75
CA ILE A 307 -20.83 9.36 -5.84
C ILE A 307 -19.64 10.16 -5.33
N HIS A 308 -19.25 11.19 -6.05
CA HIS A 308 -18.42 12.26 -5.50
C HIS A 308 -19.25 13.53 -5.35
N CYS A 309 -19.43 13.99 -4.11
CA CYS A 309 -20.11 15.23 -3.81
C CYS A 309 -19.11 16.29 -3.32
N PHE A 310 -19.23 17.53 -3.82
CA PHE A 310 -18.35 18.62 -3.40
C PHE A 310 -18.55 19.06 -1.94
N ALA A 311 -19.68 18.70 -1.32
CA ALA A 311 -19.97 18.99 0.09
C ALA A 311 -19.73 17.79 1.02
N CYS A 312 -20.19 16.60 0.63
CA CYS A 312 -20.07 15.39 1.47
C CYS A 312 -18.76 14.61 1.27
N GLY A 313 -18.05 14.85 0.16
CA GLY A 313 -16.94 14.01 -0.25
C GLY A 313 -17.39 12.77 -1.04
N PRO A 314 -16.53 11.74 -1.14
CA PRO A 314 -16.87 10.50 -1.84
C PRO A 314 -17.80 9.60 -1.02
N HIS A 315 -18.70 8.92 -1.70
CA HIS A 315 -19.53 7.83 -1.20
C HIS A 315 -19.28 6.59 -2.05
N ASP A 316 -18.96 5.48 -1.39
CA ASP A 316 -18.64 4.23 -2.06
C ASP A 316 -19.89 3.51 -2.60
N THR A 317 -19.68 2.46 -3.39
CA THR A 317 -20.78 1.69 -4.02
C THR A 317 -21.74 1.06 -3.00
N LYS A 318 -21.25 0.67 -1.82
CA LYS A 318 -22.09 0.03 -0.79
C LYS A 318 -22.98 1.06 -0.11
N GLU A 319 -22.44 2.21 0.26
CA GLU A 319 -23.22 3.33 0.79
C GLU A 319 -24.30 3.78 -0.20
N VAL A 320 -23.95 3.81 -1.49
CA VAL A 320 -24.89 4.11 -2.57
C VAL A 320 -25.97 3.04 -2.71
N ALA A 321 -25.61 1.75 -2.65
CA ALA A 321 -26.57 0.64 -2.73
C ALA A 321 -27.59 0.69 -1.59
N ASP A 322 -27.11 0.93 -0.36
CA ASP A 322 -27.96 1.10 0.82
C ASP A 322 -28.88 2.31 0.67
N ARG A 323 -28.36 3.43 0.16
CA ARG A 323 -29.14 4.65 -0.07
C ARG A 323 -30.22 4.47 -1.15
N LEU A 324 -29.94 3.68 -2.18
CA LEU A 324 -30.88 3.32 -3.24
C LEU A 324 -31.90 2.25 -2.79
N GLY A 325 -31.66 1.58 -1.65
CA GLY A 325 -32.47 0.47 -1.19
C GLY A 325 -32.43 -0.72 -2.15
N VAL A 326 -31.29 -0.92 -2.83
CA VAL A 326 -31.09 -2.07 -3.72
C VAL A 326 -30.38 -3.19 -2.99
N GLN A 327 -30.31 -4.35 -3.66
CA GLN A 327 -29.67 -5.53 -3.11
C GLN A 327 -28.23 -5.23 -2.66
N SER A 328 -27.88 -5.63 -1.44
CA SER A 328 -26.51 -5.50 -0.94
C SER A 328 -25.55 -6.44 -1.67
N TRP A 329 -24.24 -6.17 -1.54
CA TRP A 329 -23.21 -7.02 -2.11
C TRP A 329 -23.30 -8.45 -1.55
N GLU A 330 -23.51 -8.59 -0.25
CA GLU A 330 -23.56 -9.88 0.44
C GLU A 330 -24.75 -10.72 -0.05
N GLU A 331 -25.90 -10.09 -0.28
CA GLU A 331 -27.09 -10.74 -0.85
C GLU A 331 -26.89 -11.10 -2.32
N PHE A 332 -26.26 -10.23 -3.13
CA PHE A 332 -25.97 -10.50 -4.54
C PHE A 332 -25.00 -11.68 -4.68
N LYS A 333 -23.92 -11.65 -3.90
CA LYS A 333 -22.95 -12.73 -3.77
C LYS A 333 -23.62 -14.01 -3.30
N GLY A 334 -24.49 -13.96 -2.29
CA GLY A 334 -25.22 -15.14 -1.79
C GLY A 334 -26.02 -15.86 -2.88
N ARG A 335 -26.68 -15.12 -3.79
CA ARG A 335 -27.46 -15.71 -4.90
C ARG A 335 -26.58 -16.38 -5.96
N HIS A 336 -25.47 -15.75 -6.32
CA HIS A 336 -24.57 -16.25 -7.36
C HIS A 336 -23.65 -17.38 -6.89
N THR A 337 -23.58 -17.59 -5.58
CA THR A 337 -22.79 -18.68 -4.96
C THR A 337 -23.65 -19.87 -4.56
N ALA A 338 -24.96 -19.69 -4.45
CA ALA A 338 -25.94 -20.73 -4.12
C ALA A 338 -26.57 -21.44 -5.33
N GLN A 339 -26.24 -21.10 -6.58
CA GLN A 339 -26.67 -21.86 -7.76
C GLN A 339 -25.75 -23.08 -8.00
N PRO A 340 -26.17 -24.33 -7.74
CA PRO A 340 -25.42 -25.49 -8.18
C PRO A 340 -25.63 -25.73 -9.69
N ALA A 341 -24.65 -26.39 -10.31
CA ALA A 341 -24.59 -26.81 -11.70
C ALA A 341 -25.69 -27.82 -12.12
N ASN A 342 -26.97 -27.43 -12.03
CA ASN A 342 -28.10 -28.17 -12.58
C ASN A 342 -28.76 -27.36 -13.69
N ALA A 343 -28.07 -27.20 -14.83
CA ALA A 343 -28.67 -26.72 -16.08
C ALA A 343 -27.77 -27.02 -17.29
N ARG A 344 -27.41 -28.28 -17.52
CA ARG A 344 -27.07 -28.79 -18.86
C ARG A 344 -27.55 -30.24 -18.99
N SER A 345 -28.81 -30.36 -19.39
CA SER A 345 -29.40 -31.53 -20.06
C SER A 345 -29.86 -31.09 -21.44
#